data_AF-A0A8J7E8T8-F1
#
_entry.id   AF-A0A8J7E8T8-F1
#
_cell.length_a   1.000
_cell.length_b   1.000
_cell.length_c   1.000
_cell.angle_alpha   90.00
_cell.angle_beta   90.00
_cell.angle_gamma   90.00
#
_symmetry.space_group_name_H-M   'P 1'
#
loop_
_entity.id
_entity.type
_entity.pdbx_description
1 polymer ?
#
loop_
_entity_poly.entity_id
_entity_poly.type
_entity_poly.pdbx_seq_one_letter_code
_entity_poly.pdbx_strand_id
1 'polypeptide(L)'
;MSSTNLIRWGGLAAIIAGILRGVSSFLSSSNPGAAIELFYLLTDIFIIFGMMGLYGFQHQESGLWGFFGFLLAIIGIGIIRTGSISGVNMYPIGALIFVVGLSSFAVGCWIANKLPFWISAFWLLSTLVGCIGYFVPGLNLLFTISGVLFGLGFASAGFKIWSVTSSQL
;
A
#
# COMPACT_ATOMS: atom_id res chain seq x y z
N MET A 1 -15.90 -1.23 20.52
CA MET A 1 -15.60 -2.15 19.41
C MET A 1 -14.45 -3.05 19.83
N SER A 2 -14.48 -4.36 19.55
CA SER A 2 -13.35 -5.25 19.84
C SER A 2 -12.21 -5.00 18.85
N SER A 3 -10.96 -5.26 19.25
CA SER A 3 -9.77 -5.16 18.39
C SER A 3 -9.90 -6.02 17.14
N THR A 4 -10.56 -7.17 17.25
CA THR A 4 -10.93 -8.08 16.17
C THR A 4 -11.76 -7.40 15.09
N ASN A 5 -12.76 -6.59 15.47
CA ASN A 5 -13.58 -5.88 14.51
C ASN A 5 -12.79 -4.78 13.79
N LEU A 6 -11.89 -4.07 14.48
CA LEU A 6 -11.04 -3.06 13.86
C LEU A 6 -10.09 -3.67 12.81
N ILE A 7 -9.45 -4.80 13.15
CA ILE A 7 -8.59 -5.54 12.23
C ILE A 7 -9.37 -6.02 11.01
N ARG A 8 -10.60 -6.52 11.22
CA ARG A 8 -11.50 -6.95 10.14
C ARG A 8 -11.84 -5.80 9.20
N TRP A 9 -12.26 -4.64 9.71
CA TRP A 9 -12.54 -3.46 8.88
C TRP A 9 -11.28 -2.95 8.17
N GLY A 10 -10.12 -3.02 8.81
CA GLY A 10 -8.83 -2.76 8.15
C GLY A 10 -8.54 -3.73 7.01
N GLY A 11 -8.85 -5.02 7.18
CA GLY A 11 -8.77 -6.01 6.09
C GLY A 11 -9.65 -5.67 4.90
N LEU A 12 -10.90 -5.24 5.15
CA LEU A 12 -11.79 -4.76 4.08
C LEU A 12 -11.24 -3.50 3.40
N ALA A 13 -10.72 -2.55 4.17
CA ALA A 13 -10.07 -1.36 3.64
C ALA A 13 -8.89 -1.72 2.73
N ALA A 14 -8.08 -2.72 3.11
CA ALA A 14 -6.98 -3.22 2.27
C ALA A 14 -7.47 -3.86 0.95
N ILE A 15 -8.60 -4.59 0.97
CA ILE A 15 -9.22 -5.11 -0.26
C ILE A 15 -9.60 -3.96 -1.20
N ILE A 16 -10.33 -2.98 -0.67
CA ILE A 16 -10.80 -1.83 -1.46
C ILE A 16 -9.61 -1.03 -1.98
N ALA A 17 -8.63 -0.72 -1.12
CA ALA A 17 -7.39 -0.04 -1.49
C ALA A 17 -6.65 -0.74 -2.63
N GLY A 18 -6.50 -2.07 -2.56
CA GLY A 18 -5.80 -2.84 -3.57
C GLY A 18 -6.50 -2.77 -4.93
N ILE A 19 -7.84 -2.89 -4.94
CA ILE A 19 -8.65 -2.76 -6.16
C ILE A 19 -8.53 -1.36 -6.74
N LEU A 20 -8.76 -0.33 -5.93
CA LEU A 20 -8.69 1.07 -6.35
C LEU A 20 -7.29 1.40 -6.90
N ARG A 21 -6.23 0.95 -6.23
CA ARG A 21 -4.86 1.16 -6.69
C ARG A 21 -4.57 0.41 -7.99
N GLY A 22 -5.08 -0.80 -8.17
CA GLY A 22 -5.01 -1.52 -9.45
C GLY A 22 -5.64 -0.72 -10.58
N VAL A 23 -6.88 -0.25 -10.39
CA VAL A 23 -7.62 0.56 -11.37
C VAL A 23 -6.91 1.91 -11.64
N SER A 24 -6.38 2.56 -10.60
CA SER A 24 -5.67 3.84 -10.72
C SER A 24 -4.48 3.78 -11.69
N SER A 25 -3.90 2.59 -11.89
CA SER A 25 -2.73 2.37 -12.73
C SER A 25 -3.00 2.57 -14.23
N PHE A 26 -4.27 2.58 -14.61
CA PHE A 26 -4.74 2.81 -15.98
C PHE A 26 -5.29 4.23 -16.20
N LEU A 27 -5.36 5.05 -15.14
CA LEU A 27 -5.83 6.43 -15.24
C LEU A 27 -4.68 7.35 -15.66
N SER A 28 -4.93 8.22 -16.62
CA SER A 28 -3.93 9.18 -17.11
C SER A 28 -3.69 10.29 -16.09
N SER A 29 -2.42 10.59 -15.82
CA SER A 29 -1.98 11.60 -14.86
C SER A 29 -1.67 12.97 -15.47
N SER A 30 -1.85 13.14 -16.80
CA SER A 30 -1.40 14.35 -17.51
C SER A 30 -2.27 15.59 -17.28
N ASN A 31 -3.52 15.45 -16.85
CA ASN A 31 -4.36 16.54 -16.35
C ASN A 31 -5.57 15.97 -15.59
N PRO A 32 -5.40 15.52 -14.33
CA PRO A 32 -6.48 14.88 -13.60
C PRO A 32 -7.55 15.91 -13.23
N GLY A 33 -8.80 15.68 -13.67
CA GLY A 33 -9.93 16.44 -13.16
C GLY A 33 -10.19 16.13 -11.69
N ALA A 34 -10.98 16.97 -11.01
CA ALA A 34 -11.30 16.83 -9.57
C ALA A 34 -11.78 15.41 -9.18
N ALA A 35 -12.48 14.71 -10.07
CA ALA A 35 -12.92 13.33 -9.84
C ALA A 35 -11.75 12.33 -9.70
N ILE A 36 -10.67 12.49 -10.49
CA ILE A 36 -9.48 11.62 -10.43
C ILE A 36 -8.67 11.94 -9.17
N GLU A 37 -8.56 13.22 -8.80
CA GLU A 37 -7.91 13.61 -7.55
C GLU A 37 -8.63 13.04 -6.32
N LEU A 38 -9.97 13.12 -6.30
CA LEU A 38 -10.78 12.52 -5.24
C LEU A 38 -10.63 10.99 -5.20
N PHE A 39 -10.56 10.34 -6.36
CA PHE A 39 -10.29 8.90 -6.46
C PHE A 39 -8.94 8.52 -5.86
N TYR A 40 -7.88 9.30 -6.15
CA TYR A 40 -6.57 9.10 -5.55
C TYR A 40 -6.56 9.35 -4.05
N LEU A 41 -7.24 10.39 -3.57
CA LEU A 41 -7.39 10.65 -2.14
C LEU A 41 -8.09 9.49 -1.42
N LEU A 42 -9.19 9.01 -1.99
CA LEU A 42 -9.95 7.89 -1.44
C LEU A 42 -9.11 6.61 -1.40
N THR A 43 -8.33 6.35 -2.46
CA THR A 43 -7.38 5.23 -2.52
C THR A 43 -6.39 5.30 -1.36
N ASP A 44 -5.78 6.46 -1.11
CA ASP A 44 -4.79 6.64 -0.05
C ASP A 44 -5.38 6.48 1.36
N ILE A 45 -6.60 6.98 1.58
CA ILE A 45 -7.33 6.78 2.84
C ILE A 45 -7.53 5.28 3.10
N PHE A 46 -7.96 4.52 2.09
CA PHE A 46 -8.12 3.08 2.23
C PHE A 46 -6.78 2.36 2.40
N ILE A 47 -5.70 2.82 1.77
CA ILE A 47 -4.35 2.26 1.99
C ILE A 47 -3.95 2.48 3.46
N ILE A 48 -4.15 3.67 4.01
CA ILE A 48 -3.83 3.98 5.42
C ILE A 48 -4.60 3.04 6.36
N PHE A 49 -5.92 2.92 6.20
CA PHE A 49 -6.73 2.02 7.02
C PHE A 49 -6.36 0.54 6.82
N GLY A 50 -6.03 0.15 5.59
CA GLY A 50 -5.54 -1.17 5.25
C GLY A 50 -4.22 -1.49 5.95
N MET A 51 -3.28 -0.55 5.94
CA MET A 51 -1.99 -0.64 6.65
C MET A 51 -2.19 -0.76 8.16
N MET A 52 -3.11 0.00 8.74
CA MET A 52 -3.45 -0.12 10.16
C MET A 52 -4.00 -1.51 10.50
N GLY A 53 -4.89 -2.06 9.67
CA GLY A 53 -5.41 -3.42 9.83
C GLY A 53 -4.34 -4.49 9.70
N LEU A 54 -3.48 -4.37 8.68
CA LEU A 54 -2.37 -5.28 8.42
C LEU A 54 -1.33 -5.29 9.54
N TYR A 55 -0.98 -4.10 10.03
CA TYR A 55 -0.10 -3.96 11.18
C TYR A 55 -0.74 -4.52 12.43
N GLY A 56 -2.00 -4.18 12.73
CA GLY A 56 -2.75 -4.71 13.87
C GLY A 56 -2.84 -6.24 13.88
N PHE A 57 -2.99 -6.87 12.71
CA PHE A 57 -3.02 -8.34 12.57
C PHE A 57 -1.68 -9.01 12.91
N GLN A 58 -0.55 -8.32 12.72
CA GLN A 58 0.80 -8.87 12.87
C GLN A 58 1.65 -8.13 13.92
N HIS A 59 1.03 -7.27 14.74
CA HIS A 59 1.76 -6.29 15.54
C HIS A 59 2.75 -6.94 16.49
N GLN A 60 2.38 -8.06 17.12
CA GLN A 60 3.24 -8.77 18.07
C GLN A 60 4.41 -9.53 17.42
N GLU A 61 4.29 -9.89 16.14
CA GLU A 61 5.25 -10.82 15.49
C GLU A 61 6.08 -10.20 14.37
N SER A 62 5.66 -9.05 13.82
CA SER A 62 6.40 -8.35 12.75
C SER A 62 7.61 -7.52 13.26
N GLY A 63 7.76 -7.41 14.58
CA GLY A 63 8.91 -6.76 15.22
C GLY A 63 9.14 -5.31 14.79
N LEU A 64 10.40 -4.86 14.91
CA LEU A 64 10.79 -3.48 14.55
C LEU A 64 10.61 -3.18 13.05
N TRP A 65 10.82 -4.18 12.17
CA TRP A 65 10.68 -4.01 10.72
C TRP A 65 9.24 -3.71 10.31
N GLY A 66 8.27 -4.44 10.88
CA GLY A 66 6.86 -4.17 10.67
C GLY A 66 6.46 -2.77 11.15
N PHE A 67 6.90 -2.37 12.34
CA PHE A 67 6.58 -1.05 12.87
C PHE A 67 7.20 0.09 12.06
N PHE A 68 8.49 -0.01 11.76
CA PHE A 68 9.21 1.01 10.99
C PHE A 68 8.63 1.12 9.57
N GLY A 69 8.37 -0.02 8.93
CA GLY A 69 7.75 -0.06 7.61
C GLY A 69 6.37 0.57 7.57
N PHE A 70 5.53 0.25 8.57
CA PHE A 70 4.22 0.86 8.75
C PHE A 70 4.31 2.39 8.88
N LEU A 71 5.15 2.90 9.77
CA LEU A 71 5.30 4.34 9.98
C LEU A 71 5.76 5.07 8.72
N LEU A 72 6.78 4.55 8.04
CA LEU A 72 7.27 5.14 6.80
C LEU A 72 6.19 5.13 5.70
N ALA A 73 5.39 4.06 5.60
CA ALA A 73 4.29 4.03 4.64
C ALA A 73 3.26 5.15 4.91
N ILE A 74 2.85 5.34 6.16
CA ILE A 74 1.92 6.42 6.53
C ILE A 74 2.50 7.81 6.24
N ILE A 75 3.76 8.04 6.62
CA ILE A 75 4.46 9.31 6.37
C ILE A 75 4.58 9.57 4.87
N GLY A 76 4.96 8.56 4.08
CA GLY A 76 5.10 8.66 2.63
C GLY A 76 3.79 9.10 1.96
N ILE A 77 2.66 8.50 2.36
CA ILE A 77 1.33 8.90 1.87
C ILE A 77 1.02 10.36 2.24
N GLY A 78 1.30 10.79 3.47
CA GLY A 78 1.11 12.18 3.89
C GLY A 78 1.92 13.16 3.04
N ILE A 79 3.18 12.82 2.73
CA ILE A 79 4.06 13.63 1.88
C ILE A 79 3.53 13.69 0.44
N ILE A 80 3.09 12.56 -0.13
CA ILE A 80 2.47 12.50 -1.46
C ILE A 80 1.30 13.49 -1.55
N ARG A 81 0.46 13.54 -0.51
CA ARG A 81 -0.72 14.41 -0.47
C ARG A 81 -0.44 15.87 -0.17
N THR A 82 0.80 16.21 0.21
CA THR A 82 1.19 17.61 0.40
C THR A 82 1.32 18.35 -0.93
N GLY A 83 1.48 17.65 -2.05
CA GLY A 83 1.58 18.25 -3.37
C GLY A 83 2.96 18.89 -3.59
N SER A 84 3.07 20.21 -3.41
CA SER A 84 4.32 20.94 -3.58
C SER A 84 4.60 21.89 -2.44
N ILE A 85 5.85 21.92 -1.96
CA ILE A 85 6.31 22.87 -0.96
C ILE A 85 7.36 23.76 -1.61
N SER A 86 7.14 25.08 -1.60
CA SER A 86 8.07 26.06 -2.17
C SER A 86 8.47 25.74 -3.64
N GLY A 87 7.52 25.24 -4.44
CA GLY A 87 7.73 24.85 -5.83
C GLY A 87 8.39 23.49 -6.05
N VAL A 88 8.79 22.78 -4.99
CA VAL A 88 9.33 21.41 -5.08
C VAL A 88 8.19 20.41 -5.07
N ASN A 89 8.13 19.55 -6.08
CA ASN A 89 7.18 18.45 -6.13
C ASN A 89 7.54 17.39 -5.07
N MET A 90 6.65 17.19 -4.10
CA MET A 90 6.85 16.26 -2.98
C MET A 90 6.51 14.81 -3.34
N TYR A 91 5.82 14.57 -4.46
CA TYR A 91 5.40 13.25 -4.88
C TYR A 91 6.55 12.22 -4.94
N PRO A 92 7.69 12.50 -5.61
CA PRO A 92 8.77 11.51 -5.72
C PRO A 92 9.37 11.17 -4.35
N ILE A 93 9.49 12.17 -3.47
CA ILE A 93 10.02 12.02 -2.12
C ILE A 93 9.09 11.15 -1.28
N GLY A 94 7.79 11.47 -1.28
CA GLY A 94 6.78 10.71 -0.55
C GLY A 94 6.62 9.28 -1.09
N ALA A 95 6.68 9.10 -2.41
CA ALA A 95 6.63 7.79 -3.06
C ALA A 95 7.82 6.91 -2.67
N LEU A 96 9.04 7.48 -2.63
CA LEU A 96 10.23 6.76 -2.20
C LEU A 96 10.11 6.33 -0.73
N ILE A 97 9.71 7.25 0.16
CA ILE A 97 9.50 6.95 1.57
C ILE A 97 8.44 5.86 1.76
N PHE A 98 7.33 5.94 1.01
CA PHE A 98 6.28 4.94 1.01
C PHE A 98 6.80 3.57 0.56
N VAL A 99 7.55 3.51 -0.54
CA VAL A 99 8.09 2.27 -1.10
C VAL A 99 9.09 1.60 -0.15
N VAL A 100 9.96 2.39 0.50
CA VAL A 100 10.89 1.88 1.53
C VAL A 100 10.11 1.35 2.74
N GLY A 101 9.07 2.08 3.15
CA GLY A 101 8.18 1.66 4.24
C GLY A 101 7.47 0.34 3.92
N LEU A 102 6.84 0.26 2.75
CA LEU A 102 6.16 -0.94 2.28
C LEU A 102 7.12 -2.14 2.16
N SER A 103 8.32 -1.92 1.64
CA SER A 103 9.32 -2.99 1.50
C SER A 103 9.78 -3.50 2.87
N SER A 104 10.03 -2.60 3.81
CA SER A 104 10.37 -2.94 5.20
C SER A 104 9.22 -3.69 5.90
N PHE A 105 7.98 -3.25 5.65
CA PHE A 105 6.78 -3.91 6.14
C PHE A 105 6.61 -5.31 5.56
N ALA A 106 6.85 -5.48 4.26
CA ALA A 106 6.80 -6.76 3.56
C ALA A 106 7.80 -7.76 4.14
N VAL A 107 9.02 -7.31 4.46
CA VAL A 107 10.05 -8.10 5.16
C VAL A 107 9.59 -8.48 6.56
N GLY A 108 9.02 -7.54 7.32
CA GLY A 108 8.44 -7.82 8.63
C GLY A 108 7.33 -8.87 8.58
N CYS A 109 6.45 -8.81 7.58
CA CYS A 109 5.40 -9.81 7.35
C CYS A 109 5.97 -11.17 6.98
N TRP A 110 7.03 -11.21 6.18
CA TRP A 110 7.72 -12.45 5.83
C TRP A 110 8.29 -13.10 7.10
N ILE A 111 9.06 -12.34 7.89
CA ILE A 111 9.68 -12.85 9.13
C ILE A 111 8.61 -13.37 10.10
N ALA A 112 7.49 -12.67 10.24
CA ALA A 112 6.38 -13.06 11.11
C ALA A 112 5.63 -14.31 10.63
N ASN A 113 5.77 -14.74 9.37
CA ASN A 113 5.09 -15.90 8.78
C ASN A 113 3.55 -15.93 8.96
N LYS A 114 2.90 -14.77 9.15
CA LYS A 114 1.42 -14.69 9.28
C LYS A 114 0.70 -14.53 7.95
N LEU A 115 1.40 -14.00 6.94
CA LEU A 115 0.91 -13.87 5.58
C LEU A 115 1.62 -14.87 4.66
N PRO A 116 0.92 -15.41 3.65
CA PRO A 116 1.56 -16.18 2.59
C PRO A 116 2.72 -15.40 1.95
N PHE A 117 3.86 -16.07 1.76
CA PHE A 117 5.10 -15.43 1.25
C PHE A 117 4.91 -14.67 -0.06
N TRP A 118 4.01 -15.15 -0.93
CA TRP A 118 3.77 -14.55 -2.24
C TRP A 118 3.18 -13.13 -2.15
N ILE A 119 2.52 -12.78 -1.03
CA ILE A 119 2.00 -11.42 -0.79
C ILE A 119 3.16 -10.44 -0.62
N SER A 120 4.11 -10.77 0.26
CA SER A 120 5.32 -9.97 0.45
C SER A 120 6.14 -9.91 -0.83
N ALA A 121 6.23 -11.02 -1.58
CA ALA A 121 6.91 -11.03 -2.88
C ALA A 121 6.25 -10.09 -3.89
N PHE A 122 4.92 -10.00 -3.96
CA PHE A 122 4.25 -9.05 -4.84
C PHE A 122 4.51 -7.59 -4.46
N TRP A 123 4.56 -7.26 -3.17
CA TRP A 123 4.91 -5.90 -2.75
C TRP A 123 6.35 -5.56 -3.11
N LEU A 124 7.31 -6.44 -2.85
CA LEU A 124 8.72 -6.21 -3.21
C LEU A 124 8.94 -6.16 -4.73
N LEU A 125 8.26 -7.02 -5.49
CA LEU A 125 8.34 -7.00 -6.94
C LEU A 125 7.69 -5.72 -7.50
N SER A 126 6.56 -5.32 -6.94
CA SER A 126 5.91 -4.06 -7.27
C SER A 126 6.85 -2.87 -7.05
N THR A 127 7.58 -2.81 -5.94
CA THR A 127 8.46 -1.68 -5.67
C THR A 127 9.61 -1.60 -6.67
N LEU A 128 10.25 -2.74 -6.96
CA LEU A 128 11.32 -2.82 -7.96
C LEU A 128 10.82 -2.41 -9.35
N VAL A 129 9.73 -3.02 -9.81
CA VAL A 129 9.14 -2.76 -11.13
C VAL A 129 8.67 -1.30 -11.23
N GLY A 130 8.10 -0.76 -10.15
CA GLY A 130 7.63 0.62 -10.08
C GLY A 130 8.76 1.64 -10.17
N CYS A 131 9.86 1.42 -9.45
CA CYS A 131 11.05 2.27 -9.54
C CYS A 131 11.61 2.28 -10.97
N ILE A 132 11.76 1.11 -11.60
CA ILE A 132 12.26 1.02 -12.98
C ILE A 132 11.30 1.74 -13.94
N GLY A 133 10.00 1.49 -13.84
CA GLY A 133 9.00 2.12 -14.70
C GLY A 133 8.88 3.64 -14.54
N TYR A 134 9.22 4.17 -13.36
CA TYR A 134 9.20 5.61 -13.09
C TYR A 134 10.45 6.33 -13.61
N PHE A 135 11.64 5.75 -13.43
CA PHE A 135 12.90 6.42 -13.75
C PHE A 135 13.41 6.16 -15.17
N VAL A 136 12.96 5.11 -15.84
CA VAL A 136 13.42 4.76 -17.19
C VAL A 136 12.42 5.26 -18.25
N PRO A 137 12.80 6.24 -19.10
CA PRO A 137 11.95 6.72 -20.17
C PRO A 137 11.52 5.58 -21.10
N GLY A 138 10.24 5.57 -21.49
CA GLY A 138 9.68 4.55 -22.40
C GLY A 138 9.18 3.28 -21.71
N LEU A 139 9.42 3.10 -20.40
CA LEU A 139 8.95 1.93 -19.63
C LEU A 139 7.73 2.22 -18.74
N ASN A 140 6.89 3.20 -19.11
CA ASN A 140 5.67 3.57 -18.37
C ASN A 140 4.73 2.37 -18.12
N LEU A 141 4.73 1.36 -19.00
CA LEU A 141 3.97 0.13 -18.81
C LEU A 141 4.40 -0.63 -17.54
N LEU A 142 5.69 -0.64 -17.19
CA LEU A 142 6.18 -1.24 -15.94
C LEU A 142 5.60 -0.50 -14.74
N PHE A 143 5.45 0.82 -14.82
CA PHE A 143 4.80 1.58 -13.75
C PHE A 143 3.33 1.14 -13.56
N THR A 144 2.58 0.93 -14.64
CA THR A 144 1.23 0.37 -14.57
C THR A 144 1.21 -1.05 -13.98
N ILE A 145 2.10 -1.94 -14.44
CA ILE A 145 2.23 -3.30 -13.92
C ILE A 145 2.54 -3.30 -12.43
N SER A 146 3.41 -2.41 -11.96
CA SER A 146 3.72 -2.29 -10.54
C SER A 146 2.48 -1.95 -9.71
N GLY A 147 1.67 -0.98 -10.14
CA GLY A 147 0.44 -0.64 -9.42
C GLY A 147 -0.56 -1.79 -9.36
N VAL A 148 -0.65 -2.63 -10.40
CA VAL A 148 -1.45 -3.86 -10.39
C VAL A 148 -0.88 -4.89 -9.41
N LEU A 149 0.43 -5.13 -9.41
CA LEU A 149 1.09 -6.04 -8.47
C LEU A 149 0.89 -5.61 -7.01
N PHE A 150 1.07 -4.31 -6.74
CA PHE A 150 0.76 -3.73 -5.43
C PHE A 150 -0.69 -4.04 -5.06
N GLY A 151 -1.62 -3.74 -5.97
CA GLY A 151 -3.06 -3.90 -5.74
C GLY A 151 -3.43 -5.34 -5.41
N LEU A 152 -2.89 -6.31 -6.16
CA LEU A 152 -3.08 -7.74 -5.93
C LEU A 152 -2.52 -8.17 -4.57
N GLY A 153 -1.29 -7.77 -4.23
CA GLY A 153 -0.70 -8.09 -2.92
C GLY A 153 -1.53 -7.51 -1.78
N PHE A 154 -1.93 -6.24 -1.89
CA PHE A 154 -2.66 -5.54 -0.84
C PHE A 154 -4.06 -6.10 -0.63
N ALA A 155 -4.80 -6.35 -1.73
CA ALA A 155 -6.13 -6.92 -1.65
C ALA A 155 -6.12 -8.36 -1.12
N SER A 156 -5.12 -9.15 -1.53
CA SER A 156 -4.94 -10.52 -1.04
C SER A 156 -4.64 -10.58 0.45
N ALA A 157 -3.80 -9.66 0.94
CA ALA A 157 -3.51 -9.52 2.37
C ALA A 157 -4.78 -9.16 3.15
N GLY A 158 -5.58 -8.23 2.62
CA GLY A 158 -6.88 -7.87 3.18
C GLY A 158 -7.86 -9.05 3.23
N PHE A 159 -7.94 -9.85 2.17
CA PHE A 159 -8.78 -11.05 2.12
C PHE A 159 -8.35 -12.11 3.14
N LYS A 160 -7.04 -12.31 3.30
CA LYS A 160 -6.50 -13.22 4.33
C LYS A 160 -6.89 -12.77 5.74
N ILE A 161 -6.79 -11.48 6.05
CA ILE A 161 -7.21 -10.95 7.34
C ILE A 161 -8.71 -11.12 7.54
N TRP A 162 -9.51 -10.74 6.53
CA TRP A 162 -10.97 -10.81 6.60
C TRP A 162 -11.46 -12.25 6.84
N SER A 163 -10.91 -13.21 6.10
CA SER A 163 -11.28 -14.63 6.23
C SER A 163 -10.93 -15.20 7.60
N VAL A 164 -9.71 -14.98 8.10
CA VAL A 164 -9.29 -15.45 9.44
C VAL A 164 -10.17 -14.84 10.52
N THR A 165 -10.43 -13.54 10.44
CA THR A 165 -11.18 -12.83 11.48
C THR A 165 -12.67 -13.18 11.48
N SER A 166 -13.24 -13.52 10.31
CA SER A 166 -14.63 -13.96 10.20
C SER A 166 -14.87 -15.37 10.75
N SER A 167 -13.83 -16.20 10.82
CA SER A 167 -13.92 -17.57 11.39
C SER A 167 -13.84 -17.61 12.93
N GLN A 168 -13.53 -16.49 13.57
CA GLN A 168 -13.38 -16.36 15.03
C GLN A 168 -14.62 -15.76 15.72
N LEU A 169 -15.67 -15.45 14.95
CA LEU A 169 -16.98 -14.97 15.42
C LEU A 169 -18.00 -16.10 15.31
#